data_AF-A0A953DWG9-F1
#
_entry.id   AF-A0A953DWG9-F1
#
_cell.length_a   1.000
_cell.length_b   1.000
_cell.length_c   1.000
_cell.angle_alpha   90.00
_cell.angle_beta   90.00
_cell.angle_gamma   90.00
#
_symmetry.space_group_name_H-M   'P 1'
#
loop_
_entity.id
_entity.type
_entity.pdbx_description
1 polymer ?
#
loop_
_entity_poly.entity_id
_entity_poly.type
_entity_poly.pdbx_seq_one_letter_code
_entity_poly.pdbx_strand_id
1 'polypeptide(L)'
;MRVHLLVSLIVGVAMLLSFNASSVVGDEPARALRFELSKADAQKAEKLAQQLAALSPRVNPEEAKLLAACAFATVGKLRPEYRMFGTPIFNNFLVYHGIRKRGYCYHWAEDLLVALDKLKLRTLELRWGEAHAGTWRENNCIVVTAKGQPFSQGIMLECWRHMGHLSFGPVAAAATDNFDPYTENPAYACFVRQKAAAAQPSPRGHHVAIPTSRMAKRKKAAGGSADAGSHYE
;
A
#
# COMPACT_ATOMS: atom_id res chain seq x y z
N MET A 1 58.04 -48.04 55.84
CA MET A 1 57.90 -48.87 54.61
C MET A 1 56.59 -49.62 54.65
N ARG A 2 55.90 -49.62 53.50
CA ARG A 2 54.71 -50.39 53.06
C ARG A 2 53.51 -49.51 52.70
N VAL A 3 52.89 -49.92 51.61
CA VAL A 3 52.26 -49.16 50.53
C VAL A 3 50.82 -49.67 50.37
N HIS A 4 50.01 -48.90 49.63
CA HIS A 4 48.72 -49.22 48.97
C HIS A 4 47.48 -48.86 49.81
N LEU A 5 46.36 -48.33 49.29
CA LEU A 5 45.78 -48.33 47.93
C LEU A 5 44.58 -47.33 47.85
N LEU A 6 44.36 -46.73 46.65
CA LEU A 6 43.14 -46.21 45.99
C LEU A 6 41.94 -45.59 46.79
N VAL A 7 41.33 -44.54 46.24
CA VAL A 7 40.05 -44.55 45.46
C VAL A 7 39.54 -43.11 45.17
N SER A 8 39.49 -42.77 43.87
CA SER A 8 38.48 -42.03 43.07
C SER A 8 37.75 -40.72 43.49
N LEU A 9 37.58 -39.88 42.44
CA LEU A 9 36.42 -39.02 42.10
C LEU A 9 36.34 -37.66 42.86
N ILE A 10 36.16 -36.47 42.28
CA ILE A 10 35.14 -36.00 41.32
C ILE A 10 35.65 -34.73 40.59
N VAL A 11 35.28 -34.66 39.31
CA VAL A 11 35.40 -33.56 38.35
C VAL A 11 34.67 -32.29 38.83
N GLY A 12 35.35 -31.15 38.83
CA GLY A 12 34.74 -29.83 39.02
C GLY A 12 35.04 -28.91 37.83
N VAL A 13 34.27 -29.03 36.75
CA VAL A 13 34.29 -28.06 35.64
C VAL A 13 33.43 -26.87 36.06
N ALA A 14 34.07 -25.73 36.34
CA ALA A 14 33.37 -24.47 36.56
C ALA A 14 32.88 -23.91 35.21
N MET A 15 31.59 -24.06 34.91
CA MET A 15 30.93 -23.32 33.85
C MET A 15 30.75 -21.85 34.26
N LEU A 16 31.59 -20.98 33.73
CA LEU A 16 31.37 -19.53 33.70
C LEU A 16 30.30 -19.21 32.66
N LEU A 17 29.05 -19.06 33.10
CA LEU A 17 27.97 -18.48 32.29
C LEU A 17 28.20 -16.97 32.14
N SER A 18 28.82 -16.57 31.04
CA SER A 18 28.87 -15.17 30.64
C SER A 18 27.52 -14.78 30.02
N PHE A 19 26.71 -14.07 30.80
CA PHE A 19 25.48 -13.42 30.35
C PHE A 19 25.86 -12.26 29.42
N ASN A 20 25.93 -12.51 28.10
CA ASN A 20 25.98 -11.42 27.12
C ASN A 20 24.57 -10.89 26.95
N ALA A 21 24.26 -9.79 27.64
CA ALA A 21 23.09 -8.98 27.39
C ALA A 21 23.22 -8.35 25.99
N SER A 22 22.61 -8.97 24.99
CA SER A 22 22.38 -8.33 23.70
C SER A 22 21.49 -7.10 23.92
N SER A 23 22.08 -5.91 23.87
CA SER A 23 21.35 -4.68 23.64
C SER A 23 20.83 -4.68 22.21
N VAL A 24 19.69 -5.33 21.99
CA VAL A 24 18.87 -5.15 20.78
C VAL A 24 18.18 -3.80 20.90
N VAL A 25 18.89 -2.75 20.48
CA VAL A 25 18.29 -1.46 20.17
C VAL A 25 17.61 -1.61 18.81
N GLY A 26 16.33 -1.22 18.76
CA GLY A 26 15.36 -1.68 17.77
C GLY A 26 15.66 -1.38 16.31
N ASP A 27 15.56 -2.43 15.50
CA ASP A 27 15.48 -2.38 14.03
C ASP A 27 14.34 -3.28 13.50
N GLU A 28 13.35 -3.55 14.35
CA GLU A 28 12.30 -4.56 14.11
C GLU A 28 11.25 -4.23 13.02
N PRO A 29 10.91 -2.98 12.63
CA PRO A 29 9.90 -2.79 11.59
C PRO A 29 10.41 -3.08 10.17
N ALA A 30 11.71 -2.87 9.89
CA ALA A 30 12.29 -3.06 8.55
C ALA A 30 12.57 -4.53 8.24
N ARG A 31 12.90 -5.35 9.25
CA ARG A 31 13.19 -6.79 9.09
C ARG A 31 11.93 -7.63 8.84
N ALA A 32 10.75 -7.12 9.19
CA ALA A 32 9.48 -7.86 9.16
C ALA A 32 8.78 -7.88 7.79
N LEU A 33 9.02 -6.92 6.89
CA LEU A 33 8.47 -6.95 5.52
C LEU A 33 9.49 -7.53 4.54
N ARG A 34 9.39 -8.83 4.29
CA ARG A 34 10.08 -9.47 3.16
C ARG A 34 9.13 -9.61 1.99
N PHE A 35 9.56 -9.12 0.83
CA PHE A 35 8.83 -9.26 -0.43
C PHE A 35 9.48 -10.35 -1.29
N GLU A 36 8.67 -11.26 -1.82
CA GLU A 36 9.12 -12.21 -2.82
C GLU A 36 9.09 -11.53 -4.20
N LEU A 37 10.28 -11.26 -4.76
CA LEU A 37 10.44 -10.63 -6.06
C LEU A 37 11.11 -11.59 -7.04
N SER A 38 10.76 -11.50 -8.32
CA SER A 38 11.56 -12.13 -9.37
C SER A 38 12.97 -11.53 -9.39
N LYS A 39 13.97 -12.27 -9.90
CA LYS A 39 15.35 -11.76 -10.02
C LYS A 39 15.41 -10.44 -10.82
N ALA A 40 14.62 -10.34 -11.89
CA ALA A 40 14.57 -9.13 -12.72
C ALA A 40 13.94 -7.94 -11.96
N ASP A 41 12.86 -8.18 -11.22
CA ASP A 41 12.23 -7.12 -10.41
C ASP A 41 13.10 -6.71 -9.23
N ALA A 42 13.83 -7.65 -8.61
CA ALA A 42 14.78 -7.34 -7.55
C ALA A 42 15.91 -6.42 -8.05
N GLN A 43 16.43 -6.65 -9.26
CA GLN A 43 17.45 -5.77 -9.87
C GLN A 43 16.89 -4.37 -10.17
N LYS A 44 15.64 -4.26 -10.64
CA LYS A 44 15.00 -2.97 -10.88
C LYS A 44 14.65 -2.25 -9.58
N ALA A 45 14.22 -2.98 -8.55
CA ALA A 45 13.95 -2.46 -7.22
C ALA A 45 15.23 -1.87 -6.60
N GLU A 46 16.37 -2.54 -6.75
CA GLU A 46 17.65 -2.01 -6.29
C GLU A 46 18.03 -0.69 -7.00
N LYS A 47 17.82 -0.60 -8.32
CA LYS A 47 18.02 0.66 -9.07
C LYS A 47 17.11 1.77 -8.58
N LEU A 48 15.83 1.47 -8.35
CA LEU A 48 14.88 2.43 -7.80
C LEU A 48 15.29 2.87 -6.39
N ALA A 49 15.70 1.95 -5.52
CA ALA A 49 16.17 2.25 -4.17
C ALA A 49 17.38 3.21 -4.18
N GLN A 50 18.32 2.99 -5.10
CA GLN A 50 19.48 3.88 -5.28
C GLN A 50 19.06 5.28 -5.72
N GLN A 51 18.12 5.40 -6.67
CA GLN A 51 17.60 6.70 -7.10
C GLN A 51 16.85 7.43 -5.98
N LEU A 52 16.05 6.71 -5.20
CA LEU A 52 15.33 7.28 -4.07
C LEU A 52 16.27 7.74 -2.96
N ALA A 53 17.30 6.95 -2.62
CA ALA A 53 18.32 7.33 -1.66
C ALA A 53 19.13 8.57 -2.14
N ALA A 54 19.31 8.72 -3.45
CA ALA A 54 20.00 9.85 -4.05
C ALA A 54 19.18 11.15 -4.09
N LEU A 55 17.87 11.13 -3.79
CA LEU A 55 17.03 12.34 -3.79
C LEU A 55 17.53 13.40 -2.80
N SER A 56 18.05 12.98 -1.64
CA SER A 56 18.62 13.87 -0.63
C SER A 56 19.50 13.09 0.34
N PRO A 57 20.58 13.67 0.88
CA PRO A 57 21.37 13.05 1.96
C PRO A 57 20.58 12.72 3.24
N ARG A 58 19.36 13.27 3.39
CA ARG A 58 18.46 13.00 4.53
C ARG A 58 17.59 11.77 4.34
N VAL A 59 17.55 11.17 3.14
CA VAL A 59 16.79 9.95 2.88
C VAL A 59 17.45 8.78 3.60
N ASN A 60 16.66 8.01 4.36
CA ASN A 60 17.14 6.75 4.93
C ASN A 60 17.25 5.69 3.81
N PRO A 61 18.45 5.15 3.53
CA PRO A 61 18.62 4.14 2.49
C PRO A 61 17.76 2.87 2.70
N GLU A 62 17.49 2.50 3.95
CA GLU A 62 16.64 1.34 4.25
C GLU A 62 15.16 1.63 3.96
N GLU A 63 14.69 2.87 4.18
CA GLU A 63 13.35 3.29 3.74
C GLU A 63 13.23 3.26 2.21
N ALA A 64 14.28 3.69 1.49
CA ALA A 64 14.32 3.65 0.04
C ALA A 64 14.25 2.22 -0.51
N LYS A 65 15.01 1.29 0.07
CA LYS A 65 14.96 -0.15 -0.27
C LYS A 65 13.59 -0.74 0.02
N LEU A 66 13.03 -0.46 1.21
CA LEU A 66 11.73 -0.97 1.62
C LEU A 66 10.62 -0.49 0.68
N LEU A 67 10.61 0.81 0.34
CA LEU A 67 9.67 1.40 -0.61
C LEU A 67 9.80 0.74 -1.98
N ALA A 68 11.01 0.65 -2.52
CA ALA A 68 11.24 0.09 -3.85
C ALA A 68 10.78 -1.37 -3.93
N ALA A 69 11.13 -2.20 -2.95
CA ALA A 69 10.70 -3.59 -2.89
C ALA A 69 9.16 -3.71 -2.77
N CYS A 70 8.54 -2.87 -1.93
CA CYS A 70 7.09 -2.81 -1.79
C CYS A 70 6.39 -2.41 -3.09
N ALA A 71 6.92 -1.43 -3.82
CA ALA A 71 6.35 -0.97 -5.08
C ALA A 71 6.34 -2.10 -6.12
N PHE A 72 7.49 -2.77 -6.33
CA PHE A 72 7.59 -3.89 -7.26
C PHE A 72 6.70 -5.07 -6.86
N ALA A 73 6.67 -5.41 -5.57
CA ALA A 73 5.83 -6.49 -5.07
C ALA A 73 4.34 -6.19 -5.24
N THR A 74 3.93 -4.95 -4.99
CA THR A 74 2.54 -4.50 -5.13
C THR A 74 2.12 -4.54 -6.60
N VAL A 75 2.92 -3.97 -7.49
CA VAL A 75 2.63 -4.00 -8.93
C VAL A 75 2.61 -5.43 -9.48
N GLY A 76 3.51 -6.29 -9.00
CA GLY A 76 3.52 -7.72 -9.32
C GLY A 76 2.23 -8.45 -8.92
N LYS A 77 1.57 -8.05 -7.82
CA LYS A 77 0.25 -8.56 -7.40
C LYS A 77 -0.90 -7.97 -8.20
N LEU A 78 -0.89 -6.65 -8.44
CA LEU A 78 -1.95 -5.97 -9.18
C LEU A 78 -2.06 -6.44 -10.63
N ARG A 79 -0.93 -6.79 -11.25
CA ARG A 79 -0.88 -7.24 -12.66
C ARG A 79 -1.79 -8.43 -12.98
N PRO A 80 -1.69 -9.58 -12.30
CA PRO A 80 -2.62 -10.68 -12.52
C PRO A 80 -4.05 -10.37 -12.06
N GLU A 81 -4.24 -9.55 -11.02
CA GLU A 81 -5.59 -9.17 -10.53
C GLU A 81 -6.37 -8.34 -11.56
N TYR A 82 -5.70 -7.38 -12.19
CA TYR A 82 -6.34 -6.46 -13.12
C TYR A 82 -6.47 -7.03 -14.53
N ARG A 83 -5.76 -8.13 -14.83
CA ARG A 83 -5.84 -8.87 -16.09
C ARG A 83 -5.72 -7.95 -17.31
N MET A 84 -4.79 -6.99 -17.25
CA MET A 84 -4.55 -6.07 -18.36
C MET A 84 -4.20 -6.87 -19.61
N PHE A 85 -4.96 -6.64 -20.67
CA PHE A 85 -4.80 -7.29 -21.97
C PHE A 85 -4.92 -6.24 -23.08
N GLY A 86 -4.15 -6.40 -24.16
CA GLY A 86 -4.12 -5.43 -25.25
C GLY A 86 -3.51 -4.10 -24.80
N THR A 87 -4.13 -2.98 -25.17
CA THR A 87 -3.64 -1.63 -24.82
C THR A 87 -4.29 -1.10 -23.54
N PRO A 88 -3.66 -0.15 -22.82
CA PRO A 88 -4.28 0.53 -21.68
C PRO A 88 -5.65 1.14 -22.01
N ILE A 89 -5.79 1.74 -23.21
CA ILE A 89 -7.05 2.30 -23.72
C ILE A 89 -8.11 1.21 -23.87
N PHE A 90 -7.75 0.04 -24.40
CA PHE A 90 -8.69 -1.08 -24.52
C PHE A 90 -9.14 -1.59 -23.14
N ASN A 91 -8.25 -1.61 -22.14
CA ASN A 91 -8.64 -1.94 -20.77
C ASN A 91 -9.63 -0.92 -20.20
N ASN A 92 -9.43 0.39 -20.44
CA ASN A 92 -10.36 1.44 -20.04
C ASN A 92 -11.75 1.26 -20.67
N PHE A 93 -11.81 0.89 -21.95
CA PHE A 93 -13.06 0.55 -22.64
C PHE A 93 -13.79 -0.61 -21.95
N LEU A 94 -13.06 -1.69 -21.60
CA LEU A 94 -13.65 -2.84 -20.91
C LEU A 94 -14.16 -2.51 -19.50
N VAL A 95 -13.51 -1.58 -18.80
CA VAL A 95 -14.01 -1.09 -17.51
C VAL A 95 -15.25 -0.20 -17.70
N TYR A 96 -15.23 0.70 -18.70
CA TYR A 96 -16.33 1.60 -19.01
C TYR A 96 -17.63 0.83 -19.35
N HIS A 97 -17.52 -0.27 -20.10
CA HIS A 97 -18.64 -1.15 -20.41
C HIS A 97 -19.00 -2.14 -19.29
N GLY A 98 -18.40 -2.04 -18.11
CA GLY A 98 -18.71 -2.88 -16.95
C GLY A 98 -18.23 -4.33 -17.06
N ILE A 99 -17.48 -4.68 -18.11
CA ILE A 99 -16.90 -6.02 -18.30
C ILE A 99 -15.80 -6.27 -17.25
N ARG A 100 -15.07 -5.20 -16.85
CA ARG A 100 -14.14 -5.23 -15.72
C ARG A 100 -14.53 -4.22 -14.65
N LYS A 101 -14.29 -4.57 -13.39
CA LYS A 101 -14.58 -3.69 -12.24
C LYS A 101 -13.51 -2.63 -11.98
N ARG A 102 -12.27 -2.89 -12.38
CA ARG A 102 -11.08 -2.05 -12.15
C ARG A 102 -10.14 -2.14 -13.35
N GLY A 103 -9.24 -1.18 -13.49
CA GLY A 103 -8.28 -1.15 -14.61
C GLY A 103 -7.82 0.23 -15.06
N TYR A 104 -8.55 1.29 -14.70
CA TYR A 104 -8.14 2.68 -14.96
C TYR A 104 -6.82 3.05 -14.30
N CYS A 105 -6.11 4.02 -14.87
CA CYS A 105 -4.86 4.58 -14.36
C CYS A 105 -4.94 4.95 -12.86
N TYR A 106 -5.98 5.70 -12.46
CA TYR A 106 -6.17 6.06 -11.05
C TYR A 106 -6.34 4.84 -10.12
N HIS A 107 -6.92 3.72 -10.58
CA HIS A 107 -7.06 2.52 -9.76
C HIS A 107 -5.70 1.90 -9.42
N TRP A 108 -4.77 1.88 -10.39
CA TRP A 108 -3.41 1.41 -10.18
C TRP A 108 -2.64 2.32 -9.21
N ALA A 109 -2.72 3.63 -9.42
CA ALA A 109 -2.07 4.61 -8.56
C ALA A 109 -2.66 4.60 -7.14
N GLU A 110 -3.98 4.44 -6.99
CA GLU A 110 -4.65 4.28 -5.70
C GLU A 110 -4.10 3.08 -4.92
N ASP A 111 -4.11 1.89 -5.54
CA ASP A 111 -3.71 0.67 -4.83
C ASP A 111 -2.21 0.67 -4.51
N LEU A 112 -1.38 1.25 -5.38
CA LEU A 112 0.03 1.47 -5.11
C LEU A 112 0.23 2.45 -3.94
N LEU A 113 -0.47 3.59 -3.93
CA LEU A 113 -0.39 4.55 -2.82
C LEU A 113 -0.79 3.92 -1.50
N VAL A 114 -1.89 3.17 -1.48
CA VAL A 114 -2.40 2.50 -0.28
C VAL A 114 -1.41 1.47 0.25
N ALA A 115 -0.72 0.73 -0.62
CA ALA A 115 0.31 -0.21 -0.20
C ALA A 115 1.53 0.51 0.38
N LEU A 116 2.03 1.55 -0.29
CA LEU A 116 3.21 2.30 0.13
C LEU A 116 2.94 3.12 1.41
N ASP A 117 1.73 3.64 1.61
CA ASP A 117 1.38 4.43 2.81
C ASP A 117 1.41 3.59 4.10
N LYS A 118 1.28 2.26 4.00
CA LYS A 118 1.41 1.34 5.14
C LYS A 118 2.85 1.27 5.67
N LEU A 119 3.85 1.66 4.88
CA LEU A 119 5.25 1.64 5.28
C LEU A 119 5.59 2.73 6.31
N LYS A 120 4.72 3.75 6.47
CA LYS A 120 4.90 4.85 7.44
C LYS A 120 6.30 5.47 7.39
N LEU A 121 6.75 5.73 6.17
CA LEU A 121 8.03 6.34 5.83
C LEU A 121 8.18 7.70 6.52
N ARG A 122 9.39 8.03 6.96
CA ARG A 122 9.70 9.27 7.68
C ARG A 122 10.52 10.24 6.87
N THR A 123 11.35 9.73 5.95
CA THR A 123 12.30 10.52 5.16
C THR A 123 11.85 10.73 3.71
N LEU A 124 10.85 9.96 3.26
CA LEU A 124 10.25 10.02 1.93
C LEU A 124 8.76 10.40 2.02
N GLU A 125 8.30 11.17 1.03
CA GLU A 125 6.91 11.61 0.90
C GLU A 125 6.29 11.06 -0.39
N LEU A 126 5.08 10.50 -0.26
CA LEU A 126 4.31 9.93 -1.36
C LEU A 126 3.28 10.95 -1.85
N ARG A 127 3.41 11.39 -3.10
CA ARG A 127 2.61 12.45 -3.71
C ARG A 127 1.86 11.94 -4.92
N TRP A 128 0.65 12.44 -5.11
CA TRP A 128 -0.15 12.07 -6.27
C TRP A 128 0.24 12.92 -7.46
N GLY A 129 0.63 12.28 -8.56
CA GLY A 129 0.84 12.93 -9.85
C GLY A 129 -0.31 12.64 -10.78
N GLU A 130 -0.84 13.68 -11.42
CA GLU A 130 -1.84 13.56 -12.48
C GLU A 130 -1.41 14.34 -13.71
N ALA A 131 -1.70 13.79 -14.88
CA ALA A 131 -1.46 14.47 -16.13
C ALA A 131 -2.68 14.33 -17.02
N HIS A 132 -2.97 15.40 -17.78
CA HIS A 132 -4.16 15.50 -18.63
C HIS A 132 -5.47 15.16 -17.88
N ALA A 133 -5.58 15.60 -16.63
CA ALA A 133 -6.71 15.29 -15.74
C ALA A 133 -8.06 15.66 -16.37
N GLY A 134 -9.06 14.78 -16.24
CA GLY A 134 -10.40 14.97 -16.80
C GLY A 134 -10.50 14.74 -18.30
N THR A 135 -9.44 14.28 -18.97
CA THR A 135 -9.44 14.00 -20.41
C THR A 135 -9.26 12.52 -20.70
N TRP A 136 -9.51 12.10 -21.95
CA TRP A 136 -9.25 10.72 -22.39
C TRP A 136 -7.77 10.32 -22.32
N ARG A 137 -6.85 11.29 -22.21
CA ARG A 137 -5.40 11.08 -22.07
C ARG A 137 -4.95 11.00 -20.61
N GLU A 138 -5.89 11.11 -19.66
CA GLU A 138 -5.56 11.16 -18.24
C GLU A 138 -4.67 9.98 -17.82
N ASN A 139 -3.64 10.31 -17.05
CA ASN A 139 -2.78 9.34 -16.43
C ASN A 139 -2.40 9.78 -15.02
N ASN A 140 -2.31 8.81 -14.11
CA ASN A 140 -1.99 9.07 -12.71
C ASN A 140 -0.84 8.18 -12.28
N CYS A 141 0.00 8.70 -11.40
CA CYS A 141 1.16 8.01 -10.85
C CYS A 141 1.40 8.43 -9.41
N ILE A 142 2.33 7.74 -8.75
CA ILE A 142 2.85 8.17 -7.45
C ILE A 142 4.23 8.77 -7.65
N VAL A 143 4.44 9.99 -7.18
CA VAL A 143 5.74 10.64 -7.17
C VAL A 143 6.30 10.58 -5.76
N VAL A 144 7.50 10.04 -5.63
CA VAL A 144 8.23 9.95 -4.37
C VAL A 144 9.24 11.07 -4.31
N THR A 145 9.25 11.81 -3.20
CA THR A 145 10.19 12.89 -2.94
C THR A 145 10.88 12.68 -1.60
N ALA A 146 12.07 13.27 -1.42
CA ALA A 146 12.59 13.44 -0.06
C ALA A 146 11.69 14.40 0.72
N LYS A 147 11.61 14.22 2.04
CA LYS A 147 10.76 15.05 2.90
C LYS A 147 11.06 16.54 2.72
N GLY A 148 10.04 17.31 2.36
CA GLY A 148 10.14 18.76 2.14
C GLY A 148 10.78 19.17 0.80
N GLN A 149 11.15 18.22 -0.06
CA GLN A 149 11.60 18.49 -1.42
C GLN A 149 10.40 18.86 -2.31
N PRO A 150 10.51 19.73 -3.34
CA PRO A 150 9.40 20.01 -4.25
C PRO A 150 9.03 18.80 -5.13
N PHE A 151 7.78 18.74 -5.60
CA PHE A 151 7.27 17.64 -6.44
C PHE A 151 8.13 17.40 -7.68
N SER A 152 8.56 18.47 -8.36
CA SER A 152 9.34 18.42 -9.60
C SER A 152 10.69 17.71 -9.51
N GLN A 153 11.22 17.51 -8.30
CA GLN A 153 12.47 16.79 -8.08
C GLN A 153 12.26 15.32 -7.68
N GLY A 154 11.01 14.84 -7.67
CA GLY A 154 10.69 13.47 -7.27
C GLY A 154 10.95 12.42 -8.35
N ILE A 155 10.87 11.16 -7.93
CA ILE A 155 10.86 9.99 -8.79
C ILE A 155 9.42 9.54 -9.00
N MET A 156 8.97 9.50 -10.26
CA MET A 156 7.68 8.96 -10.66
C MET A 156 7.67 7.43 -10.57
N LEU A 157 6.55 6.87 -10.11
CA LEU A 157 6.21 5.45 -10.11
C LEU A 157 4.89 5.26 -10.88
N GLU A 158 4.98 4.75 -12.10
CA GLU A 158 3.85 4.58 -13.04
C GLU A 158 3.82 3.13 -13.55
N CYS A 159 2.66 2.49 -13.57
CA CYS A 159 2.56 1.08 -13.96
C CYS A 159 1.37 0.75 -14.88
N TRP A 160 0.53 1.73 -15.21
CA TRP A 160 -0.62 1.56 -16.09
C TRP A 160 -0.24 1.61 -17.57
N ARG A 161 0.56 2.60 -18.01
CA ARG A 161 0.98 2.71 -19.43
C ARG A 161 1.80 1.51 -19.88
N HIS A 162 2.52 0.90 -18.95
CA HIS A 162 3.37 -0.26 -19.20
C HIS A 162 2.70 -1.59 -18.83
N MET A 163 1.37 -1.68 -18.89
CA MET A 163 0.63 -2.95 -18.77
C MET A 163 0.91 -3.72 -17.46
N GLY A 164 1.08 -3.01 -16.36
CA GLY A 164 1.37 -3.58 -15.04
C GLY A 164 2.86 -3.86 -14.80
N HIS A 165 3.74 -3.29 -15.62
CA HIS A 165 5.16 -3.21 -15.31
C HIS A 165 5.47 -1.85 -14.68
N LEU A 166 6.15 -1.84 -13.53
CA LEU A 166 6.53 -0.58 -12.90
C LEU A 166 7.64 0.12 -13.70
N SER A 167 7.33 1.33 -14.13
CA SER A 167 8.24 2.30 -14.73
C SER A 167 8.54 3.41 -13.73
N PHE A 168 9.80 3.84 -13.71
CA PHE A 168 10.26 4.87 -12.79
C PHE A 168 11.36 5.73 -13.38
N GLY A 169 11.44 6.97 -12.90
CA GLY A 169 12.44 7.95 -13.29
C GLY A 169 12.10 9.35 -12.77
N PRO A 170 12.97 10.34 -12.96
CA PRO A 170 12.69 11.72 -12.54
C PRO A 170 11.38 12.22 -13.15
N VAL A 171 10.48 12.79 -12.34
CA VAL A 171 9.20 13.30 -12.84
C VAL A 171 9.39 14.44 -13.85
N ALA A 172 10.47 15.21 -13.72
CA ALA A 172 10.82 16.25 -14.68
C ALA A 172 11.21 15.69 -16.06
N ALA A 173 11.94 14.55 -16.09
CA ALA A 173 12.30 13.89 -17.35
C ALA A 173 11.08 13.22 -18.00
N ALA A 174 10.10 12.82 -17.18
CA ALA A 174 8.81 12.38 -17.69
C ALA A 174 8.15 13.49 -18.56
N ALA A 175 8.31 14.77 -18.24
CA ALA A 175 7.73 15.84 -19.06
C ALA A 175 8.41 16.03 -20.44
N THR A 176 9.65 15.54 -20.65
CA THR A 176 10.44 15.79 -21.88
C THR A 176 10.44 14.61 -22.85
N ASP A 177 10.26 13.38 -22.37
CA ASP A 177 10.50 12.15 -23.14
C ASP A 177 9.20 11.44 -23.60
N ASN A 178 8.17 12.20 -24.00
CA ASN A 178 6.81 11.69 -24.31
C ASN A 178 6.07 11.04 -23.13
N PHE A 179 6.52 11.26 -21.89
CA PHE A 179 5.69 11.00 -20.73
C PHE A 179 4.81 12.22 -20.43
N ASP A 180 3.71 11.98 -19.73
CA ASP A 180 2.75 13.03 -19.46
C ASP A 180 3.34 14.06 -18.48
N PRO A 181 3.05 15.36 -18.63
CA PRO A 181 3.52 16.39 -17.72
C PRO A 181 2.72 16.30 -16.41
N TYR A 182 3.22 15.51 -15.46
CA TYR A 182 2.54 15.33 -14.19
C TYR A 182 2.55 16.61 -13.35
N THR A 183 1.39 16.94 -12.85
CA THR A 183 1.14 17.98 -11.86
C THR A 183 0.72 17.34 -10.55
N GLU A 184 1.03 17.99 -9.44
CA GLU A 184 0.70 17.46 -8.12
C GLU A 184 -0.78 17.71 -7.77
N ASN A 185 -1.48 16.68 -7.29
CA ASN A 185 -2.81 16.81 -6.70
C ASN A 185 -2.83 16.32 -5.25
N PRO A 186 -2.48 17.17 -4.27
CA PRO A 186 -2.43 16.77 -2.87
C PRO A 186 -3.82 16.43 -2.29
N ALA A 187 -4.88 17.03 -2.83
CA ALA A 187 -6.26 16.75 -2.40
C ALA A 187 -6.66 15.31 -2.72
N TYR A 188 -6.35 14.82 -3.93
CA TYR A 188 -6.62 13.44 -4.30
C TYR A 188 -5.79 12.46 -3.47
N ALA A 189 -4.51 12.78 -3.24
CA ALA A 189 -3.66 11.98 -2.35
C ALA A 189 -4.24 11.84 -0.92
N CYS A 190 -4.88 12.91 -0.42
CA CYS A 190 -5.57 12.90 0.88
C CYS A 190 -6.84 12.04 0.83
N PHE A 191 -7.67 12.22 -0.20
CA PHE A 191 -8.89 11.44 -0.42
C PHE A 191 -8.63 9.93 -0.44
N VAL A 192 -7.63 9.47 -1.20
CA VAL A 192 -7.28 8.04 -1.29
C VAL A 192 -6.91 7.46 0.07
N ARG A 193 -6.11 8.19 0.87
CA ARG A 193 -5.73 7.77 2.23
C ARG A 193 -6.93 7.70 3.16
N GLN A 194 -7.82 8.69 3.12
CA GLN A 194 -9.04 8.71 3.95
C GLN A 194 -9.97 7.55 3.58
N LYS A 195 -10.19 7.31 2.28
CA LYS A 195 -10.95 6.18 1.76
C LYS A 195 -10.37 4.85 2.24
N ALA A 196 -9.06 4.68 2.18
CA ALA A 196 -8.38 3.47 2.64
C ALA A 196 -8.43 3.29 4.17
N ALA A 197 -8.42 4.37 4.94
CA ALA A 197 -8.59 4.33 6.39
C ALA A 197 -10.02 3.94 6.78
N ALA A 198 -11.03 4.47 6.08
CA ALA A 198 -12.44 4.16 6.32
C ALA A 198 -12.82 2.71 5.97
N ALA A 199 -12.12 2.10 5.00
CA ALA A 199 -12.35 0.71 4.60
C ALA A 199 -11.74 -0.33 5.55
N GLN A 200 -10.89 0.08 6.49
CA GLN A 200 -10.30 -0.84 7.48
C GLN A 200 -11.31 -1.09 8.61
N PRO A 201 -11.61 -2.36 8.96
CA PRO A 201 -12.46 -2.67 10.11
C PRO A 201 -11.87 -2.02 11.37
N SER A 202 -12.70 -1.29 12.13
CA SER A 202 -12.26 -0.71 13.39
C SER A 202 -11.87 -1.83 14.37
N PRO A 203 -10.77 -1.71 15.13
CA PRO A 203 -10.42 -2.67 16.18
C PRO A 203 -11.42 -2.71 17.35
N ARG A 204 -12.42 -1.81 17.36
CA ARG A 204 -13.47 -1.80 18.38
C ARG A 204 -14.46 -2.92 18.11
N GLY A 205 -14.36 -3.96 18.94
CA GLY A 205 -15.17 -5.17 18.90
C GLY A 205 -16.64 -4.89 18.59
N HIS A 206 -17.13 -5.60 17.59
CA HIS A 206 -18.56 -5.73 17.35
C HIS A 206 -19.18 -6.44 18.55
N HIS A 207 -19.62 -5.68 19.56
CA HIS A 207 -20.77 -6.12 20.35
C HIS A 207 -21.94 -6.17 19.38
N VAL A 208 -22.19 -7.36 18.85
CA VAL A 208 -23.46 -7.69 18.21
C VAL A 208 -24.51 -7.54 19.30
N ALA A 209 -25.23 -6.41 19.28
CA ALA A 209 -26.45 -6.27 20.07
C ALA A 209 -27.46 -7.26 19.48
N ILE A 210 -27.60 -8.42 20.12
CA ILE A 210 -28.67 -9.37 19.83
C ILE A 210 -29.98 -8.65 20.19
N PRO A 211 -30.87 -8.36 19.22
CA PRO A 211 -32.19 -7.83 19.56
C PRO A 211 -32.94 -8.98 20.24
N THR A 212 -33.19 -8.85 21.54
CA THR A 212 -34.13 -9.75 22.21
C THR A 212 -35.52 -9.46 21.67
N SER A 213 -36.08 -10.41 20.93
CA SER A 213 -37.46 -10.39 20.48
C SER A 213 -38.39 -10.41 21.70
N ARG A 214 -39.08 -9.30 21.98
CA ARG A 214 -40.29 -9.31 22.78
C ARG A 214 -41.49 -9.13 21.88
N MET A 215 -42.14 -10.26 21.58
CA MET A 215 -43.55 -10.29 21.21
C MET A 215 -44.37 -9.55 22.28
N ALA A 216 -45.16 -8.58 21.87
CA ALA A 216 -46.42 -8.27 22.55
C ALA A 216 -47.42 -7.69 21.54
N LYS A 217 -48.28 -8.58 21.03
CA LYS A 217 -49.59 -8.26 20.47
C LYS A 217 -50.29 -7.23 21.35
N ARG A 218 -50.85 -6.17 20.77
CA ARG A 218 -52.08 -5.57 21.30
C ARG A 218 -53.03 -5.10 20.19
N LYS A 219 -54.29 -5.45 20.45
CA LYS A 219 -55.48 -5.54 19.61
C LYS A 219 -55.92 -4.23 18.92
N LYS A 220 -56.50 -4.45 17.73
CA LYS A 220 -57.56 -3.66 17.08
C LYS A 220 -58.59 -3.08 18.06
N ALA A 221 -58.90 -1.81 17.87
CA ALA A 221 -60.22 -1.18 18.03
C ALA A 221 -60.32 -0.20 16.84
N ALA A 222 -61.17 -0.43 15.83
CA ALA A 222 -62.62 -0.24 15.75
C ALA A 222 -63.00 1.14 15.19
N GLY A 223 -63.76 1.14 14.08
CA GLY A 223 -64.44 2.27 13.43
C GLY A 223 -63.60 2.94 12.33
N GLY A 224 -63.98 3.02 11.06
CA GLY A 224 -65.28 2.83 10.42
C GLY A 224 -65.55 4.01 9.49
N SER A 225 -66.00 3.68 8.28
CA SER A 225 -66.58 4.55 7.24
C SER A 225 -65.64 5.11 6.17
N ALA A 226 -66.00 4.72 4.95
CA ALA A 226 -65.53 5.18 3.66
C ALA A 226 -66.01 6.61 3.36
N ASP A 227 -65.30 7.30 2.46
CA ASP A 227 -65.96 7.99 1.36
C ASP A 227 -65.04 8.01 0.12
N ALA A 228 -65.67 7.85 -1.04
CA ALA A 228 -65.09 7.83 -2.36
C ALA A 228 -65.28 9.20 -3.01
N GLY A 229 -64.33 9.64 -3.83
CA GLY A 229 -64.48 10.89 -4.57
C GLY A 229 -63.41 11.06 -5.64
N SER A 230 -63.69 10.51 -6.81
CA SER A 230 -63.03 10.81 -8.07
C SER A 230 -63.11 12.31 -8.40
N HIS A 231 -62.07 12.89 -8.98
CA HIS A 231 -62.26 13.91 -10.02
C HIS A 231 -61.10 13.88 -11.02
N TYR A 232 -61.50 13.75 -12.29
CA TYR A 232 -60.73 14.00 -13.50
C TYR A 232 -60.52 15.51 -13.67
N GLU A 233 -59.31 15.93 -14.02
CA GLU A 233 -58.96 16.76 -15.18
C GLU A 233 -57.43 16.77 -15.37
#